data_AF-A0A2S7SZB1-F1
#
_entry.id   AF-A0A2S7SZB1-F1
#
_cell.length_a   1.000
_cell.length_b   1.000
_cell.length_c   1.000
_cell.angle_alpha   90.00
_cell.angle_beta   90.00
_cell.angle_gamma   90.00
#
_symmetry.space_group_name_H-M   'P 1'
#
loop_
_entity.id
_entity.type
_entity.pdbx_description
1 polymer ?
#
loop_
_entity_poly.entity_id
_entity_poly.type
_entity_poly.pdbx_seq_one_letter_code
_entity_poly.pdbx_strand_id
1 'polypeptide(L)'
;MSKPLFILLLSITLASLHISAQEYQVCVYHYFNNKKVSTSQCFDKDKRWGKALAYDKTGKIIYEKELRRVAGNSSVDFTYYPDGAVSRAQWHSAPDAGIQWYNSTTYFSKDGTIEKVEENSYDMTPGLKELKVPGEYTPQIKKQEAARCGAIYSTEFYFINKYKYPVNITATRKGNAADIKTVTVNPGDTAIGGSFIMTEQFVELSDYYTFSAIPTKTRKGRSYSIVLCKVPGFETISKATRRYHYVALDM
;
A
#
# COMPACT_ATOMS: atom_id res chain seq x y z
N MET A 1 9.46 3.08 -63.48
CA MET A 1 8.64 3.97 -62.64
C MET A 1 8.39 3.30 -61.30
N SER A 2 8.70 4.03 -60.22
CA SER A 2 8.24 3.90 -58.81
C SER A 2 8.17 2.52 -58.10
N LYS A 3 9.01 2.36 -57.07
CA LYS A 3 8.80 1.48 -55.89
C LYS A 3 7.66 2.02 -55.00
N PRO A 4 7.12 1.22 -54.06
CA PRO A 4 7.53 1.40 -52.66
C PRO A 4 7.63 0.05 -51.91
N LEU A 5 8.77 -0.36 -51.36
CA LEU A 5 9.33 -0.06 -50.02
C LEU A 5 8.29 0.11 -48.89
N PHE A 6 7.90 -1.02 -48.30
CA PHE A 6 7.09 -1.10 -47.07
C PHE A 6 8.05 -1.24 -45.87
N ILE A 7 8.27 -0.15 -45.14
CA ILE A 7 8.99 -0.16 -43.86
C ILE A 7 7.95 -0.26 -42.75
N LEU A 8 7.91 -1.42 -42.08
CA LEU A 8 7.07 -1.67 -40.92
C LEU A 8 7.70 -0.99 -39.70
N LEU A 9 7.16 0.16 -39.29
CA LEU A 9 7.54 0.83 -38.04
C LEU A 9 6.98 0.04 -36.85
N LEU A 10 7.86 -0.59 -36.08
CA LEU A 10 7.58 -1.21 -34.79
C LEU A 10 7.51 -0.11 -33.72
N SER A 11 6.32 0.43 -33.46
CA SER A 11 6.08 1.39 -32.38
C SER A 11 6.01 0.66 -31.04
N ILE A 12 7.16 0.54 -30.37
CA ILE A 12 7.25 0.10 -28.97
C ILE A 12 6.74 1.24 -28.08
N THR A 13 5.49 1.15 -27.63
CA THR A 13 4.96 2.03 -26.58
C THR A 13 5.52 1.60 -25.24
N LEU A 14 6.62 2.23 -24.82
CA LEU A 14 7.09 2.22 -23.42
C LEU A 14 6.03 2.92 -22.55
N ALA A 15 5.13 2.14 -21.97
CA ALA A 15 4.27 2.62 -20.90
C ALA A 15 5.17 2.97 -19.70
N SER A 16 5.43 4.26 -19.54
CA SER A 16 6.20 4.81 -18.43
C SER A 16 5.37 4.65 -17.16
N LEU A 17 5.60 3.56 -16.41
CA LEU A 17 5.14 3.42 -15.03
C LEU A 17 5.68 4.62 -14.24
N HIS A 18 4.81 5.61 -14.02
CA HIS A 18 5.08 6.67 -13.06
C HIS A 18 4.91 6.06 -11.67
N ILE A 19 5.96 5.36 -11.23
CA ILE A 19 6.17 5.15 -9.80
C ILE A 19 6.36 6.57 -9.27
N SER A 20 5.33 7.12 -8.65
CA SER A 20 5.42 8.38 -7.93
C SER A 20 6.45 8.19 -6.81
N ALA A 21 7.71 8.51 -7.11
CA ALA A 21 8.74 8.60 -6.10
C ALA A 21 8.24 9.61 -5.07
N GLN A 22 8.12 9.17 -3.82
CA GLN A 22 7.68 10.04 -2.73
C GLN A 22 8.74 11.14 -2.59
N GLU A 23 8.36 12.37 -2.93
CA GLU A 23 9.28 13.50 -2.92
C GLU A 23 9.49 13.96 -1.47
N TYR A 24 10.69 13.72 -0.94
CA TYR A 24 11.07 14.26 0.36
C TYR A 24 11.60 15.68 0.18
N GLN A 25 10.94 16.66 0.82
CA GLN A 25 11.25 18.09 0.62
C GLN A 25 11.94 18.72 1.83
N VAL A 26 11.80 18.13 3.02
CA VAL A 26 12.37 18.67 4.26
C VAL A 26 13.46 17.74 4.78
N CYS A 27 14.72 18.07 4.53
CA CYS A 27 15.86 17.24 4.92
C CYS A 27 16.78 17.94 5.92
N VAL A 28 17.28 17.17 6.88
CA VAL A 28 18.39 17.53 7.77
C VAL A 28 19.58 16.65 7.38
N TYR A 29 20.72 17.28 7.10
CA TYR A 29 21.93 16.59 6.70
C TYR A 29 23.04 16.74 7.74
N HIS A 30 23.83 15.69 7.89
CA HIS A 30 25.14 15.75 8.53
C HIS A 30 26.20 15.36 7.51
N TYR A 31 27.42 15.87 7.67
CA TYR A 31 28.47 15.77 6.67
C TYR A 31 29.76 15.19 7.26
N PHE A 32 30.48 14.43 6.44
CA PHE A 32 31.87 14.10 6.70
C PHE A 32 32.75 15.36 6.63
N ASN A 33 33.99 15.26 7.12
CA ASN A 33 34.98 16.34 7.00
C ASN A 33 35.24 16.77 5.54
N ASN A 34 35.11 15.85 4.59
CA ASN A 34 35.24 16.15 3.15
C ASN A 34 33.99 16.79 2.53
N LYS A 35 33.01 17.20 3.36
CA LYS A 35 31.73 17.85 2.98
C LYS A 35 30.77 16.97 2.17
N LYS A 36 31.06 15.69 1.97
CA LYS A 36 30.06 14.73 1.48
C LYS A 36 29.04 14.42 2.58
N VAL A 37 27.82 14.09 2.17
CA VAL A 37 26.74 13.72 3.10
C VAL A 37 27.10 12.44 3.83
N SER A 38 27.02 12.45 5.16
CA SER A 38 27.16 11.27 6.01
C SER A 38 25.81 10.70 6.42
N THR A 39 24.85 11.56 6.80
CA THR A 39 23.48 11.13 7.11
C THR A 39 22.48 12.11 6.57
N SER A 40 21.29 11.63 6.25
CA SER A 40 20.13 12.47 5.91
C SER A 40 18.89 11.98 6.63
N GLN A 41 18.15 12.89 7.24
CA GLN A 41 16.80 12.65 7.74
C GLN A 41 15.84 13.54 6.97
N CYS A 42 15.08 12.92 6.09
CA CYS A 42 14.22 13.60 5.13
C CYS A 42 12.77 13.28 5.44
N PHE A 43 11.89 14.26 5.32
CA PHE A 43 10.45 14.09 5.46
C PHE A 43 9.72 14.63 4.23
N ASP A 44 8.51 14.12 4.03
CA ASP A 44 7.55 14.71 3.09
C ASP A 44 7.22 16.16 3.49
N LYS A 45 6.54 16.87 2.59
CA LYS A 45 6.16 18.26 2.78
C LYS A 45 5.41 18.52 4.09
N ASP A 46 4.58 17.56 4.51
CA ASP A 46 3.73 17.67 5.71
C ASP A 46 4.44 17.15 6.98
N LYS A 47 5.69 16.72 6.88
CA LYS A 47 6.49 16.11 7.96
C LYS A 47 5.83 14.86 8.56
N ARG A 48 5.03 14.15 7.78
CA ARG A 48 4.24 12.98 8.21
C ARG A 48 5.05 11.70 8.12
N TRP A 49 5.63 11.47 6.94
CA TRP A 49 6.47 10.32 6.62
C TRP A 49 7.86 10.78 6.23
N GLY A 50 8.86 9.96 6.50
CA GLY A 50 10.25 10.31 6.23
C GLY A 50 11.16 9.10 6.15
N LYS A 51 12.42 9.37 5.86
CA LYS A 51 13.47 8.37 5.77
C LYS A 51 14.76 8.90 6.38
N ALA A 52 15.41 8.06 7.19
CA ALA A 52 16.74 8.29 7.72
C ALA A 52 17.73 7.37 6.99
N LEU A 53 18.77 7.97 6.42
CA LEU A 53 19.84 7.27 5.71
C LEU A 53 21.18 7.60 6.36
N ALA A 54 22.09 6.63 6.40
CA ALA A 54 23.51 6.85 6.62
C ALA A 54 24.33 6.28 5.46
N TYR A 55 25.42 6.96 5.13
CA TYR A 55 26.30 6.66 4.02
C TYR A 55 27.72 6.37 4.52
N ASP A 56 28.46 5.56 3.77
CA ASP A 56 29.91 5.45 3.92
C ASP A 56 30.65 6.58 3.17
N LYS A 57 31.99 6.58 3.25
CA LYS A 57 32.84 7.60 2.59
C LYS A 57 32.79 7.55 1.06
N THR A 58 32.33 6.45 0.48
CA THR A 58 32.13 6.29 -0.97
C THR A 58 30.77 6.82 -1.43
N GLY A 59 29.83 7.03 -0.50
CA GLY A 59 28.45 7.44 -0.76
C GLY A 59 27.47 6.27 -0.84
N LYS A 60 27.89 5.05 -0.47
CA LYS A 60 27.01 3.89 -0.40
C LYS A 60 26.16 3.96 0.87
N ILE A 61 24.87 3.65 0.75
CA ILE A 61 23.98 3.54 1.92
C ILE A 61 24.41 2.34 2.77
N ILE A 62 24.65 2.58 4.06
CA ILE A 62 25.00 1.57 5.06
C ILE A 62 23.92 1.42 6.14
N TYR A 63 22.95 2.32 6.18
CA TYR A 63 21.82 2.28 7.09
C TYR A 63 20.61 2.98 6.51
N GLU A 64 19.43 2.40 6.69
CA GLU A 64 18.16 2.95 6.23
C GLU A 64 17.02 2.59 7.18
N LYS A 65 16.22 3.59 7.58
CA LYS A 65 14.98 3.42 8.35
C LYS A 65 13.91 4.40 7.91
N GLU A 66 12.67 3.95 7.91
CA GLU A 66 11.50 4.81 7.77
C GLU A 66 11.27 5.62 9.05
N LEU A 67 10.79 6.85 8.88
CA LEU A 67 10.43 7.80 9.93
C LEU A 67 8.93 8.12 9.81
N ARG A 68 8.28 8.39 10.95
CA ARG A 68 6.90 8.87 10.95
C ARG A 68 6.58 9.76 12.13
N ARG A 69 5.64 10.67 11.95
CA ARG A 69 5.07 11.53 13.00
C ARG A 69 3.55 11.43 13.11
N VAL A 70 2.95 10.45 12.42
CA VAL A 70 1.51 10.19 12.34
C VAL A 70 1.27 8.70 12.59
N ALA A 71 0.15 8.37 13.25
CA ALA A 71 -0.21 7.00 13.63
C ALA A 71 0.95 6.34 14.42
N GLY A 72 1.28 6.99 15.53
CA GLY A 72 2.50 6.74 16.30
C GLY A 72 3.69 7.58 15.83
N ASN A 73 4.86 7.26 16.35
CA ASN A 73 6.11 7.95 16.05
C ASN A 73 7.21 6.97 15.68
N SER A 74 8.11 7.41 14.82
CA SER A 74 9.38 6.74 14.58
C SER A 74 10.48 7.74 14.24
N SER A 75 11.62 7.60 14.90
CA SER A 75 12.77 8.50 14.80
C SER A 75 14.08 7.70 14.75
N VAL A 76 15.12 8.33 14.21
CA VAL A 76 16.51 7.87 14.35
C VAL A 76 17.31 8.99 15.00
N ASP A 77 18.13 8.63 15.97
CA ASP A 77 19.14 9.49 16.55
C ASP A 77 20.53 8.99 16.14
N PHE A 78 21.26 9.83 15.41
CA PHE A 78 22.61 9.52 14.95
C PHE A 78 23.66 10.09 15.91
N THR A 79 24.72 9.32 16.16
CA THR A 79 25.95 9.77 16.81
C THR A 79 27.11 9.56 15.86
N TYR A 80 28.12 10.43 15.93
CA TYR A 80 29.18 10.50 14.92
C TYR A 80 30.57 10.38 15.55
N TYR A 81 31.51 9.89 14.76
CA TYR A 81 32.95 10.04 14.99
C TYR A 81 33.41 11.46 14.65
N PRO A 82 34.62 11.86 15.09
CA PRO A 82 35.17 13.20 14.79
C PRO A 82 35.36 13.52 13.30
N ASP A 83 35.42 12.51 12.42
CA ASP A 83 35.51 12.70 10.97
C ASP A 83 34.15 12.84 10.27
N GLY A 84 33.07 12.85 11.05
CA GLY A 84 31.69 12.93 10.61
C GLY A 84 31.10 11.59 10.19
N ALA A 85 31.84 10.48 10.26
CA ALA A 85 31.27 9.15 10.03
C ALA A 85 30.28 8.78 11.14
N VAL A 86 29.18 8.10 10.79
CA VAL A 86 28.24 7.60 11.81
C VAL A 86 28.93 6.54 12.67
N SER A 87 28.81 6.66 13.99
CA SER A 87 29.28 5.66 14.96
C SER A 87 28.12 4.84 15.54
N ARG A 88 26.93 5.46 15.63
CA ARG A 88 25.72 4.83 16.17
C ARG A 88 24.47 5.39 15.53
N ALA A 89 23.52 4.52 15.20
CA ALA A 89 22.17 4.89 14.79
C ALA A 89 21.17 4.22 15.73
N GLN A 90 20.47 5.02 16.54
CA GLN A 90 19.43 4.53 17.44
C GLN A 90 18.06 4.81 16.84
N TRP A 91 17.35 3.77 16.46
CA TRP A 91 16.00 3.85 15.93
C TRP A 91 14.98 3.53 17.00
N HIS A 92 13.93 4.34 17.06
CA HIS A 92 12.76 4.09 17.89
C HIS A 92 11.50 4.07 17.02
N SER A 93 10.56 3.19 17.35
CA SER A 93 9.24 3.15 16.75
C SER A 93 8.20 2.74 17.77
N ALA A 94 7.15 3.55 17.91
CA ALA A 94 5.97 3.21 18.69
C ALA A 94 4.71 3.49 17.85
N PRO A 95 4.11 2.47 17.21
CA PRO A 95 2.93 2.65 16.34
C PRO A 95 1.64 2.91 17.12
N ASP A 96 1.53 2.36 18.33
CA ASP A 96 0.32 2.43 19.16
C ASP A 96 0.54 3.31 20.39
N ALA A 97 0.84 4.59 20.16
CA ALA A 97 1.00 5.61 21.20
C ALA A 97 1.96 5.23 22.37
N GLY A 98 2.92 4.33 22.12
CA GLY A 98 3.89 3.86 23.12
C GLY A 98 3.52 2.55 23.83
N ILE A 99 2.31 2.00 23.64
CA ILE A 99 1.91 0.70 24.20
C ILE A 99 2.79 -0.40 23.60
N GLN A 100 2.85 -0.44 22.27
CA GLN A 100 3.81 -1.25 21.54
C GLN A 100 4.97 -0.36 21.11
N TRP A 101 6.18 -0.76 21.47
CA TRP A 101 7.40 -0.06 21.09
C TRP A 101 8.50 -1.03 20.69
N TYR A 102 9.36 -0.56 19.80
CA TYR A 102 10.57 -1.23 19.37
C TYR A 102 11.71 -0.21 19.30
N ASN A 103 12.89 -0.63 19.72
CA ASN A 103 14.14 0.12 19.64
C ASN A 103 15.20 -0.79 19.02
N SER A 104 15.99 -0.25 18.10
CA SER A 104 17.20 -0.91 17.61
C SER A 104 18.34 0.09 17.58
N THR A 105 19.49 -0.29 18.14
CA THR A 105 20.72 0.48 18.10
C THR A 105 21.74 -0.25 17.26
N THR A 106 22.15 0.35 16.15
CA THR A 106 23.21 -0.17 15.29
C THR A 106 24.50 0.62 15.54
N TYR A 107 25.60 -0.09 15.74
CA TYR A 107 26.94 0.46 15.92
C TYR A 107 27.77 0.20 14.66
N PHE A 108 28.52 1.21 14.26
CA PHE A 108 29.33 1.18 13.04
C PHE A 108 30.78 1.44 13.36
N SER A 109 31.67 0.76 12.66
CA SER A 109 33.08 1.10 12.57
C SER A 109 33.28 2.37 11.73
N LYS A 110 34.49 2.96 11.75
CA LYS A 110 34.80 4.20 11.00
C LYS A 110 34.71 4.07 9.48
N ASP A 111 34.81 2.86 8.93
CA ASP A 111 34.64 2.55 7.52
C ASP A 111 33.18 2.29 7.12
N GLY A 112 32.26 2.25 8.10
CA GLY A 112 30.83 2.05 7.87
C GLY A 112 30.38 0.58 7.95
N THR A 113 31.23 -0.33 8.41
CA THR A 113 30.88 -1.73 8.67
C THR A 113 30.04 -1.81 9.96
N ILE A 114 28.99 -2.63 9.95
CA ILE A 114 28.17 -2.86 11.15
C ILE A 114 28.95 -3.77 12.10
N GLU A 115 29.24 -3.28 13.31
CA GLU A 115 29.95 -4.05 14.34
C GLU A 115 28.97 -4.76 15.27
N LYS A 116 27.84 -4.12 15.58
CA LYS A 116 26.86 -4.62 16.55
C LYS A 116 25.47 -4.08 16.26
N VAL A 117 24.46 -4.91 16.51
CA VAL A 117 23.06 -4.50 16.56
C VAL A 117 22.48 -4.95 17.88
N GLU A 118 21.88 -4.03 18.61
CA GLU A 118 21.11 -4.30 19.83
C GLU A 118 19.65 -3.99 19.54
N GLU A 119 18.75 -4.90 19.89
CA GLU A 119 17.32 -4.72 19.69
C GLU A 119 16.60 -4.93 21.01
N ASN A 120 15.59 -4.10 21.26
CA ASN A 120 14.71 -4.20 22.40
C ASN A 120 13.29 -3.93 21.91
N SER A 121 12.34 -4.73 22.35
CA SER A 121 10.93 -4.50 22.05
C SER A 121 10.07 -4.75 23.28
N TYR A 122 8.83 -4.27 23.20
CA TYR A 122 7.80 -4.60 24.17
C TYR A 122 7.75 -6.12 24.47
N ASP A 123 7.82 -6.96 23.42
CA ASP A 123 7.77 -8.42 23.53
C ASP A 123 9.00 -9.05 24.19
N MET A 124 10.12 -8.33 24.27
CA MET A 124 11.33 -8.76 24.97
C MET A 124 11.30 -8.43 26.47
N THR A 125 10.30 -7.68 26.93
CA THR A 125 10.11 -7.43 28.36
C THR A 125 9.56 -8.70 29.01
N PRO A 126 10.24 -9.33 29.99
CA PRO A 126 9.67 -10.44 30.75
C PRO A 126 8.57 -9.89 31.69
N GLY A 127 7.41 -9.59 31.11
CA GLY A 127 6.34 -8.80 31.72
C GLY A 127 5.08 -9.59 32.09
N LEU A 128 5.04 -10.88 31.81
CA LEU A 128 4.19 -11.80 32.55
C LEU A 128 5.14 -12.63 33.42
N LYS A 129 5.26 -12.27 34.70
CA LYS A 129 5.70 -13.25 35.70
C LYS A 129 4.86 -14.50 35.43
N GLU A 130 5.50 -15.62 35.13
CA GLU A 130 4.82 -16.91 35.12
C GLU A 130 4.00 -16.98 36.40
N LEU A 131 2.68 -16.93 36.28
CA LEU A 131 1.83 -17.45 37.33
C LEU A 131 2.21 -18.93 37.37
N LYS A 132 3.02 -19.32 38.36
CA LYS A 132 3.31 -20.72 38.63
C LYS A 132 1.98 -21.41 38.92
N VAL A 133 1.37 -21.98 37.90
CA VAL A 133 0.27 -22.93 38.09
C VAL A 133 0.93 -24.18 38.68
N PRO A 134 0.58 -24.63 39.89
CA PRO A 134 1.18 -25.82 40.46
C PRO A 134 0.71 -27.03 39.66
N GLY A 135 1.62 -27.61 38.87
CA GLY A 135 1.41 -28.84 38.11
C GLY A 135 2.50 -29.00 37.04
N GLU A 136 3.01 -30.21 36.86
CA GLU A 136 3.92 -30.54 35.76
C GLU A 136 3.20 -30.33 34.42
N TYR A 137 3.44 -29.18 33.80
CA TYR A 137 2.99 -28.93 32.44
C TYR A 137 3.96 -29.62 31.48
N THR A 138 3.52 -30.72 30.88
CA THR A 138 4.16 -31.25 29.67
C THR A 138 3.70 -30.37 28.51
N PRO A 139 4.60 -29.61 27.86
CA PRO A 139 4.21 -28.77 26.73
C PRO A 139 3.76 -29.68 25.59
N GLN A 140 2.45 -29.67 25.31
CA GLN A 140 1.97 -30.19 24.05
C GLN A 140 2.45 -29.21 22.98
N ILE A 141 3.47 -29.60 22.23
CA ILE A 141 3.93 -28.89 21.04
C ILE A 141 2.75 -28.89 20.06
N LYS A 142 1.87 -27.90 20.17
CA LYS A 142 0.91 -27.61 19.12
C LYS A 142 1.71 -27.05 17.97
N LYS A 143 1.78 -27.83 16.89
CA LYS A 143 2.38 -27.44 15.61
C LYS A 143 1.91 -26.04 15.28
N GLN A 144 2.82 -25.07 15.34
CA GLN A 144 2.51 -23.67 15.08
C GLN A 144 2.19 -23.55 13.60
N GLU A 145 0.91 -23.43 13.26
CA GLU A 145 0.49 -23.20 11.89
C GLU A 145 1.01 -21.82 11.48
N ALA A 146 1.77 -21.78 10.38
CA ALA A 146 2.32 -20.54 9.86
C ALA A 146 1.20 -19.50 9.68
N ALA A 147 1.33 -18.37 10.36
CA ALA A 147 0.40 -17.26 10.21
C ALA A 147 0.41 -16.82 8.73
N ARG A 148 -0.74 -16.94 8.06
CA ARG A 148 -0.90 -16.46 6.69
C ARG A 148 -0.87 -14.93 6.72
N CYS A 149 0.21 -14.32 6.23
CA CYS A 149 0.25 -12.89 5.95
C CYS A 149 -0.81 -12.58 4.89
N GLY A 150 -1.80 -11.74 5.21
CA GLY A 150 -2.85 -11.37 4.26
C GLY A 150 -2.27 -10.61 3.07
N ALA A 151 -2.42 -11.16 1.86
CA ALA A 151 -2.05 -10.46 0.64
C ALA A 151 -2.92 -9.21 0.44
N ILE A 152 -2.30 -8.10 0.01
CA ILE A 152 -3.01 -6.86 -0.34
C ILE A 152 -3.35 -6.91 -1.83
N TYR A 153 -4.63 -6.73 -2.16
CA TYR A 153 -5.12 -6.68 -3.53
C TYR A 153 -5.72 -5.31 -3.83
N SER A 154 -5.48 -4.81 -5.05
CA SER A 154 -6.31 -3.78 -5.66
C SER A 154 -7.54 -4.45 -6.27
N THR A 155 -8.73 -4.08 -5.83
CA THR A 155 -9.99 -4.58 -6.37
C THR A 155 -10.60 -3.52 -7.28
N GLU A 156 -10.83 -3.88 -8.54
CA GLU A 156 -11.52 -3.07 -9.54
C GLU A 156 -12.89 -3.67 -9.82
N PHE A 157 -13.87 -2.83 -10.15
CA PHE A 157 -15.17 -3.30 -10.62
C PHE A 157 -15.62 -2.55 -11.87
N TYR A 158 -16.27 -3.29 -12.75
CA TYR A 158 -16.69 -2.85 -14.08
C TYR A 158 -18.18 -3.07 -14.27
N PHE A 159 -18.80 -2.17 -15.02
CA PHE A 159 -20.19 -2.24 -15.41
C PHE A 159 -20.29 -2.48 -16.91
N ILE A 160 -21.04 -3.50 -17.30
CA ILE A 160 -21.33 -3.87 -18.68
C ILE A 160 -22.79 -3.55 -18.94
N ASN A 161 -23.07 -2.71 -19.93
CA ASN A 161 -24.45 -2.41 -20.29
C ASN A 161 -24.92 -3.30 -21.44
N LYS A 162 -25.77 -4.28 -21.14
CA LYS A 162 -26.45 -5.09 -22.17
C LYS A 162 -27.87 -4.58 -22.47
N TYR A 163 -28.27 -3.48 -21.84
CA TYR A 163 -29.55 -2.82 -22.10
C TYR A 163 -29.52 -2.03 -23.42
N LYS A 164 -30.72 -1.77 -23.97
CA LYS A 164 -30.89 -1.10 -25.28
C LYS A 164 -30.61 0.41 -25.26
N TYR A 165 -30.54 1.01 -24.07
CA TYR A 165 -30.32 2.45 -23.89
C TYR A 165 -29.15 2.70 -22.94
N PRO A 166 -28.54 3.91 -22.96
CA PRO A 166 -27.52 4.25 -21.99
C PRO A 166 -28.10 4.21 -20.57
N VAL A 167 -27.34 3.65 -19.63
CA VAL A 167 -27.74 3.46 -18.23
C VAL A 167 -26.81 4.25 -17.33
N ASN A 168 -27.37 5.03 -16.42
CA ASN A 168 -26.65 5.63 -15.31
C ASN A 168 -26.56 4.60 -14.19
N ILE A 169 -25.34 4.16 -13.89
CA ILE A 169 -25.06 3.23 -12.81
C ILE A 169 -24.40 3.99 -11.69
N THR A 170 -24.99 3.93 -10.50
CA THR A 170 -24.49 4.57 -9.29
C THR A 170 -23.99 3.53 -8.31
N ALA A 171 -22.75 3.66 -7.88
CA ALA A 171 -22.14 2.90 -6.80
C ALA A 171 -22.03 3.80 -5.57
N THR A 172 -22.65 3.40 -4.47
CA THR A 172 -22.56 4.11 -3.18
C THR A 172 -21.84 3.24 -2.18
N ARG A 173 -20.79 3.77 -1.56
CA ARG A 173 -20.05 3.03 -0.53
C ARG A 173 -20.89 2.90 0.74
N LYS A 174 -21.07 1.67 1.23
CA LYS A 174 -21.71 1.39 2.51
C LYS A 174 -20.88 2.00 3.65
N GLY A 175 -21.55 2.65 4.59
CA GLY A 175 -20.89 3.35 5.70
C GLY A 175 -20.35 4.74 5.35
N ASN A 176 -20.37 5.15 4.07
CA ASN A 176 -20.01 6.51 3.68
C ASN A 176 -20.90 6.99 2.52
N ALA A 177 -22.07 7.55 2.86
CA ALA A 177 -23.06 8.02 1.89
C ALA A 177 -22.58 9.21 1.03
N ALA A 178 -21.44 9.85 1.35
CA ALA A 178 -20.85 10.90 0.52
C ALA A 178 -19.97 10.33 -0.61
N ASP A 179 -19.56 9.06 -0.52
CA ASP A 179 -18.75 8.38 -1.52
C ASP A 179 -19.67 7.70 -2.55
N ILE A 180 -20.22 8.53 -3.44
CA ILE A 180 -21.13 8.15 -4.51
C ILE A 180 -20.42 8.38 -5.84
N LYS A 181 -20.39 7.33 -6.68
CA LYS A 181 -19.87 7.41 -8.05
C LYS A 181 -20.94 6.99 -9.04
N THR A 182 -21.30 7.90 -9.94
CA THR A 182 -22.23 7.63 -11.03
C THR A 182 -21.50 7.63 -12.36
N VAL A 183 -21.74 6.60 -13.18
CA VAL A 183 -21.20 6.49 -14.54
C VAL A 183 -22.32 6.17 -15.52
N THR A 184 -22.31 6.84 -16.66
CA THR A 184 -23.20 6.50 -17.79
C THR A 184 -22.49 5.48 -18.68
N VAL A 185 -23.13 4.35 -18.93
CA VAL A 185 -22.61 3.27 -19.78
C VAL A 185 -23.51 3.14 -21.01
N ASN A 186 -22.97 3.29 -22.21
CA ASN A 186 -23.75 3.16 -23.44
C ASN A 186 -24.09 1.68 -23.75
N PRO A 187 -25.10 1.40 -24.58
CA PRO A 187 -25.45 0.03 -24.98
C PRO A 187 -24.25 -0.71 -25.58
N GLY A 188 -23.95 -1.89 -25.05
CA GLY A 188 -22.83 -2.74 -25.49
C GLY A 188 -21.48 -2.39 -24.85
N ASP A 189 -21.35 -1.23 -24.21
CA ASP A 189 -20.08 -0.77 -23.64
C ASP A 189 -19.82 -1.35 -22.24
N THR A 190 -18.56 -1.23 -21.84
CA THR A 190 -18.08 -1.51 -20.48
C THR A 190 -17.43 -0.26 -19.90
N ALA A 191 -17.75 0.09 -18.65
CA ALA A 191 -17.15 1.22 -17.95
C ALA A 191 -16.58 0.79 -16.60
N ILE A 192 -15.50 1.45 -16.16
CA ILE A 192 -14.94 1.22 -14.83
C ILE A 192 -15.82 1.90 -13.77
N GLY A 193 -16.38 1.08 -12.87
CA GLY A 193 -17.17 1.54 -11.74
C GLY A 193 -16.29 2.13 -10.65
N GLY A 194 -15.11 1.57 -10.39
CA GLY A 194 -14.16 2.08 -9.40
C GLY A 194 -13.11 1.06 -8.99
N SER A 195 -12.27 1.47 -8.03
CA SER A 195 -11.24 0.62 -7.45
C SER A 195 -11.02 0.94 -5.97
N PHE A 196 -10.63 -0.06 -5.18
CA PHE A 196 -10.23 0.11 -3.78
C PHE A 196 -9.24 -0.99 -3.38
N ILE A 197 -8.47 -0.75 -2.31
CA ILE A 197 -7.46 -1.68 -1.82
C ILE A 197 -8.03 -2.47 -0.63
N MET A 198 -7.85 -3.79 -0.62
CA MET A 198 -8.25 -4.68 0.47
C MET A 198 -7.18 -5.71 0.79
N THR A 199 -7.10 -6.10 2.06
CA THR A 199 -6.40 -7.31 2.50
C THR A 199 -7.24 -8.54 2.16
N GLU A 200 -6.60 -9.72 2.05
CA GLU A 200 -7.07 -11.04 1.56
C GLU A 200 -8.36 -11.64 2.20
N GLN A 201 -9.20 -10.84 2.85
CA GLN A 201 -10.55 -11.25 3.19
C GLN A 201 -11.37 -11.36 1.89
N PHE A 202 -11.80 -12.58 1.56
CA PHE A 202 -12.69 -12.89 0.45
C PHE A 202 -14.09 -12.35 0.75
N VAL A 203 -14.27 -11.06 0.56
CA VAL A 203 -15.54 -10.37 0.84
C VAL A 203 -16.12 -9.90 -0.49
N GLU A 204 -17.43 -10.07 -0.65
CA GLU A 204 -18.12 -9.72 -1.88
C GLU A 204 -18.22 -8.20 -2.03
N LEU A 205 -18.18 -7.70 -3.26
CA LEU A 205 -18.28 -6.26 -3.50
C LEU A 205 -19.60 -5.66 -2.98
N SER A 206 -20.66 -6.48 -2.93
CA SER A 206 -21.95 -6.12 -2.34
C SER A 206 -21.87 -5.78 -0.85
N ASP A 207 -20.82 -6.19 -0.15
CA ASP A 207 -20.63 -5.87 1.27
C ASP A 207 -20.09 -4.45 1.47
N TYR A 208 -19.47 -3.88 0.42
CA TYR A 208 -18.90 -2.53 0.42
C TYR A 208 -19.71 -1.52 -0.35
N TYR A 209 -20.44 -1.95 -1.38
CA TYR A 209 -21.17 -1.06 -2.26
C TYR A 209 -22.63 -1.48 -2.42
N THR A 210 -23.48 -0.47 -2.49
CA THR A 210 -24.84 -0.60 -3.01
C THR A 210 -24.84 -0.04 -4.43
N PHE A 211 -25.45 -0.77 -5.36
CA PHE A 211 -25.53 -0.35 -6.75
C PHE A 211 -26.98 -0.04 -7.16
N SER A 212 -27.16 0.99 -7.97
CA SER A 212 -28.42 1.28 -8.65
C SER A 212 -28.18 1.57 -10.12
N ALA A 213 -29.12 1.18 -10.97
CA ALA A 213 -29.04 1.36 -12.42
C ALA A 213 -30.33 1.98 -12.95
N ILE A 214 -30.23 3.13 -13.61
CA ILE A 214 -31.37 3.89 -14.11
C ILE A 214 -31.13 4.23 -15.58
N PRO A 215 -32.06 3.90 -16.49
CA PRO A 215 -31.91 4.27 -17.90
C PRO A 215 -31.96 5.79 -18.07
N THR A 216 -31.06 6.34 -18.89
CA THR A 216 -31.00 7.78 -19.20
C THR A 216 -32.22 8.27 -19.98
N LYS A 217 -32.85 7.37 -20.75
CA LYS A 217 -34.06 7.64 -21.51
C LYS A 217 -35.20 6.82 -20.92
N THR A 218 -36.04 7.46 -20.11
CA THR A 218 -37.32 6.90 -19.66
C THR A 218 -38.44 7.34 -20.59
N ARG A 219 -39.22 6.41 -21.16
CA ARG A 219 -40.51 6.80 -21.75
C ARG A 219 -41.48 7.16 -20.62
N LYS A 220 -42.13 8.31 -20.74
CA LYS A 220 -43.15 8.78 -19.79
C LYS A 220 -44.21 7.68 -19.59
N GLY A 221 -44.39 7.21 -18.36
CA GLY A 221 -45.38 6.19 -18.01
C GLY A 221 -44.93 4.72 -18.09
N ARG A 222 -43.66 4.42 -18.35
CA ARG A 222 -43.11 3.06 -18.19
C ARG A 222 -42.17 2.98 -16.99
N SER A 223 -42.43 2.02 -16.11
CA SER A 223 -41.47 1.60 -15.09
C SER A 223 -40.41 0.72 -15.74
N TYR A 224 -39.16 0.93 -15.38
CA TYR A 224 -38.03 0.13 -15.83
C TYR A 224 -37.36 -0.48 -14.62
N SER A 225 -37.04 -1.76 -14.67
CA SER A 225 -36.28 -2.42 -13.63
C SER A 225 -34.99 -2.97 -14.24
N ILE A 226 -33.88 -2.29 -13.97
CA ILE A 226 -32.56 -2.77 -14.37
C ILE A 226 -31.94 -3.46 -13.18
N VAL A 227 -31.59 -4.73 -13.35
CA VAL A 227 -30.82 -5.47 -12.33
C VAL A 227 -29.36 -5.50 -12.74
N LEU A 228 -28.51 -5.30 -11.74
CA LEU A 228 -27.07 -5.50 -11.84
C LEU A 228 -26.73 -6.89 -11.32
N CYS A 229 -26.41 -7.79 -12.24
CA CYS A 229 -25.99 -9.15 -11.91
C CYS A 229 -24.47 -9.24 -11.94
N LYS A 230 -23.85 -9.80 -10.89
CA LYS A 230 -22.44 -10.22 -10.93
C LYS A 230 -22.29 -11.31 -12.00
N VAL A 231 -21.27 -11.22 -12.85
CA VAL A 231 -20.95 -12.27 -13.82
C VAL A 231 -20.06 -13.32 -13.16
N PRO A 232 -20.55 -14.55 -12.92
CA PRO A 232 -19.73 -15.60 -12.33
C PRO A 232 -18.59 -15.98 -13.29
N GLY A 233 -17.40 -16.25 -12.75
CA GLY A 233 -16.25 -16.73 -13.54
C GLY A 233 -15.52 -15.66 -14.38
N PHE A 234 -15.95 -14.40 -14.36
CA PHE A 234 -15.23 -13.26 -14.95
C PHE A 234 -14.28 -12.55 -13.95
N GLU A 235 -13.99 -13.22 -12.85
CA GLU A 235 -12.99 -12.77 -11.88
C GLU A 235 -11.60 -13.08 -12.42
N THR A 236 -10.91 -12.05 -12.90
CA THR A 236 -9.48 -12.19 -13.23
C THR A 236 -8.68 -11.85 -11.98
N ILE A 237 -7.98 -12.85 -11.44
CA ILE A 237 -7.02 -12.67 -10.35
C ILE A 237 -5.63 -12.64 -10.97
N SER A 238 -5.01 -11.47 -10.97
CA SER A 238 -3.56 -11.35 -11.16
C SER A 238 -2.88 -11.22 -9.79
N LYS A 239 -1.54 -11.30 -9.74
CA LYS A 239 -0.78 -11.25 -8.48
C LYS A 239 -1.10 -10.03 -7.59
N ALA A 240 -1.68 -8.96 -8.13
CA ALA A 240 -1.98 -7.73 -7.38
C ALA A 240 -3.39 -7.15 -7.61
N THR A 241 -4.15 -7.66 -8.59
CA THR A 241 -5.43 -7.06 -8.99
C THR A 241 -6.53 -8.10 -9.13
N ARG A 242 -7.70 -7.79 -8.56
CA ARG A 242 -8.96 -8.54 -8.74
C ARG A 242 -9.97 -7.68 -9.48
N ARG A 243 -10.71 -8.27 -10.41
CA ARG A 243 -11.72 -7.57 -11.22
C ARG A 243 -13.10 -8.20 -11.09
N TYR A 244 -14.10 -7.39 -10.75
CA TYR A 244 -15.51 -7.80 -10.74
C TYR A 244 -16.25 -7.18 -11.92
N HIS A 245 -17.17 -7.93 -12.51
CA HIS A 245 -18.00 -7.47 -13.62
C HIS A 245 -19.48 -7.58 -13.25
N TYR A 246 -20.22 -6.50 -13.46
CA TYR A 246 -21.65 -6.41 -13.25
C TYR A 246 -22.34 -6.06 -14.56
N VAL A 247 -23.39 -6.80 -14.90
CA VAL A 247 -24.15 -6.57 -16.14
C VAL A 247 -25.48 -5.93 -15.80
N ALA A 248 -25.77 -4.79 -16.44
CA ALA A 248 -27.09 -4.18 -16.44
C ALA A 248 -27.97 -4.87 -17.50
N LEU A 249 -29.06 -5.48 -17.04
CA LEU A 249 -30.04 -6.21 -17.85
C LEU A 249 -31.44 -5.63 -17.64
N ASP A 250 -32.28 -5.71 -18.68
CA ASP A 250 -33.73 -5.50 -18.55
C ASP A 250 -34.32 -6.72 -17.83
N MET A 251 -35.15 -6.49 -16.80
CA MET A 251 -36.00 -7.55 -16.23
C MET A 251 -37.32 -7.67 -16.95
#